data_AF-A0A1M6EAQ1-F1
#
_entry.id   AF-A0A1M6EAQ1-F1
#
_cell.length_a   1.000
_cell.length_b   1.000
_cell.length_c   1.000
_cell.angle_alpha   90.00
_cell.angle_beta   90.00
_cell.angle_gamma   90.00
#
_symmetry.space_group_name_H-M   'P 1'
#
loop_
_entity.id
_entity.type
_entity.pdbx_description
1 polymer ?
#
loop_
_entity_poly.entity_id
_entity_poly.type
_entity_poly.pdbx_seq_one_letter_code
_entity_poly.pdbx_strand_id
1 'polypeptide(L)'
;MTPRPILALTLAALLAGCGGGTSFDQTMFDIGLASEPPPPPEPEPLPARVVAALPPGAPESTVFRSGDGCYLFSVEVTEPRTGYPVRDSAGNPICDGDVPPAVASAPEAPVVAPGADQVALQ
;
A
#
# COMPACT_ATOMS: atom_id res chain seq x y z
N MET A 1 39.57 9.73 57.99
CA MET A 1 39.01 9.61 56.63
C MET A 1 37.97 8.51 56.67
N THR A 2 36.70 8.92 56.58
CA THR A 2 35.50 8.14 56.89
C THR A 2 34.98 7.33 55.69
N PRO A 3 34.42 6.12 55.91
CA PRO A 3 33.73 5.37 54.87
C PRO A 3 32.35 5.98 54.58
N ARG A 4 31.99 6.14 53.30
CA ARG A 4 30.70 6.69 52.83
C ARG A 4 29.60 5.61 52.87
N PRO A 5 28.53 5.75 53.67
CA PRO A 5 27.40 4.84 53.69
C PRO A 5 26.24 5.44 52.88
N ILE A 6 26.26 5.31 51.55
CA ILE A 6 25.19 5.86 50.68
C ILE A 6 24.40 4.75 49.98
N LEU A 7 24.86 3.49 50.04
CA LEU A 7 24.32 2.40 49.22
C LEU A 7 23.11 1.66 49.82
N ALA A 8 22.66 2.01 51.03
CA ALA A 8 21.60 1.25 51.74
C ALA A 8 20.18 1.82 51.61
N LEU A 9 19.99 3.03 51.07
CA LEU A 9 18.68 3.71 51.16
C LEU A 9 17.71 3.47 49.97
N THR A 10 18.13 2.84 48.88
CA THR A 10 17.26 2.69 47.69
C THR A 10 16.36 1.46 47.73
N LEU A 11 16.61 0.49 48.63
CA LEU A 11 15.90 -0.80 48.62
C LEU A 11 14.54 -0.78 49.34
N ALA A 12 14.28 0.20 50.22
CA ALA A 12 13.07 0.23 51.04
C ALA A 12 11.81 0.76 50.31
N ALA A 13 11.95 1.44 49.17
CA ALA A 13 10.83 2.06 48.47
C ALA A 13 10.01 1.10 47.59
N LEU A 14 10.49 -0.12 47.33
CA LEU A 14 9.90 -1.04 46.36
C LEU A 14 8.77 -1.95 46.90
N LEU A 15 8.52 -2.00 48.22
CA LEU A 15 7.67 -3.04 48.83
C LEU A 15 6.29 -2.59 49.34
N ALA A 16 5.88 -1.33 49.16
CA ALA A 16 4.65 -0.78 49.74
C ALA A 16 3.47 -0.57 48.76
N GLY A 17 3.54 -1.08 47.53
CA GLY A 17 2.58 -0.76 46.47
C GLY A 17 1.74 -1.95 45.97
N CYS A 18 1.07 -2.71 46.83
CA CYS A 18 0.07 -3.69 46.40
C CYS A 18 -1.12 -3.68 47.37
N GLY A 19 -2.06 -2.76 47.14
CA GLY A 19 -3.18 -2.54 48.03
C GLY A 19 -4.09 -1.42 47.53
N GLY A 20 -4.60 -1.56 46.31
CA GLY A 20 -5.57 -0.64 45.73
C GLY A 20 -6.59 -1.44 44.94
N GLY A 21 -7.67 -1.84 45.61
CA GLY A 21 -8.86 -2.36 44.93
C GLY A 21 -9.42 -1.25 44.07
N THR A 22 -9.18 -1.33 42.77
CA THR A 22 -9.90 -0.52 41.80
C THR A 22 -11.29 -1.12 41.65
N SER A 23 -12.23 -0.59 42.43
CA SER A 23 -13.60 -0.45 41.97
C SER A 23 -13.53 0.31 40.65
N PHE A 24 -13.38 -0.43 39.55
CA PHE A 24 -13.53 0.08 38.19
C PHE A 24 -15.03 0.33 38.00
N ASP A 25 -15.41 1.50 38.52
CA ASP A 25 -16.66 2.21 38.33
C ASP A 25 -17.10 2.05 36.89
N GLN A 26 -18.18 1.30 36.73
CA GLN A 26 -18.76 0.75 35.49
C GLN A 26 -19.37 1.85 34.60
N THR A 27 -18.97 3.11 34.80
CA THR A 27 -19.60 4.33 34.29
C THR A 27 -18.74 5.07 33.26
N MET A 28 -17.52 4.59 32.96
CA MET A 28 -16.64 5.22 31.96
C MET A 28 -16.79 4.62 30.55
N PHE A 29 -17.62 3.58 30.38
CA PHE A 29 -17.83 2.89 29.09
C PHE A 29 -18.95 3.47 28.22
N ASP A 30 -19.58 4.60 28.58
CA ASP A 30 -20.78 5.12 27.89
C ASP A 30 -20.63 6.55 27.32
N ILE A 31 -19.43 7.02 26.97
CA ILE A 31 -19.32 8.19 26.08
C ILE A 31 -18.25 7.92 25.01
N GLY A 32 -18.68 7.24 23.97
CA GLY A 32 -17.93 7.07 22.74
C GLY A 32 -18.88 6.52 21.71
N LEU A 33 -19.71 7.39 21.13
CA LEU A 33 -20.35 7.15 19.85
C LEU A 33 -19.30 6.48 18.96
N ALA A 34 -19.50 5.21 18.65
CA ALA A 34 -18.60 4.44 17.81
C ALA A 34 -18.66 5.07 16.42
N SER A 35 -17.84 6.09 16.19
CA SER A 35 -17.55 6.62 14.87
C SER A 35 -16.75 5.54 14.18
N GLU A 36 -17.41 4.77 13.32
CA GLU A 36 -16.74 3.82 12.45
C GLU A 36 -15.63 4.58 11.71
N PRO A 37 -14.37 4.10 11.74
CA PRO A 37 -13.30 4.75 10.99
C PRO A 37 -13.74 4.93 9.54
N PRO A 38 -13.47 6.09 8.92
CA PRO A 38 -13.79 6.25 7.51
C PRO A 38 -13.11 5.12 6.72
N PRO A 39 -13.77 4.61 5.66
CA PRO A 39 -13.18 3.55 4.84
C PRO A 39 -11.81 4.02 4.31
N PRO A 40 -10.83 3.12 4.18
CA PRO A 40 -9.54 3.46 3.58
C PRO A 40 -9.75 4.08 2.19
N PRO A 41 -8.93 5.08 1.79
CA PRO A 41 -8.99 5.62 0.44
C PRO A 41 -8.74 4.50 -0.58
N GLU A 42 -9.47 4.53 -1.69
CA GLU A 42 -9.25 3.61 -2.79
C GLU A 42 -7.83 3.83 -3.37
N PRO A 43 -7.10 2.75 -3.71
CA PRO A 43 -5.79 2.87 -4.32
C PRO A 43 -5.91 3.51 -5.72
N GLU A 44 -5.06 4.49 -6.00
CA GLU A 44 -4.99 5.08 -7.34
C GLU A 44 -4.60 4.03 -8.38
N PRO A 45 -5.22 4.03 -9.58
CA PRO A 45 -4.86 3.10 -10.63
C PRO A 45 -3.44 3.36 -11.14
N LEU A 46 -2.71 2.28 -11.43
CA LEU A 46 -1.37 2.41 -12.00
C LEU A 46 -1.43 2.92 -13.45
N PRO A 47 -0.42 3.70 -13.90
CA PRO A 47 -0.34 4.09 -15.31
C PRO A 47 -0.22 2.87 -16.23
N ALA A 48 -0.93 2.87 -17.36
CA ALA A 48 -0.95 1.73 -18.30
C ALA A 48 0.45 1.29 -18.77
N ARG A 49 1.38 2.25 -18.94
CA ARG A 49 2.78 1.97 -19.28
C ARG A 49 3.52 1.14 -18.23
N VAL A 50 3.16 1.30 -16.96
CA VAL A 50 3.75 0.56 -15.84
C VAL A 50 3.21 -0.86 -15.86
N VAL A 51 1.89 -1.02 -16.00
CA VAL A 51 1.23 -2.33 -16.09
C VAL A 51 1.76 -3.15 -17.27
N ALA A 52 1.94 -2.52 -18.44
CA ALA A 52 2.47 -3.18 -19.63
C ALA A 52 3.95 -3.59 -19.50
N ALA A 53 4.70 -2.93 -18.61
CA ALA A 53 6.11 -3.22 -18.35
C ALA A 53 6.33 -4.27 -17.25
N LEU A 54 5.26 -4.77 -16.62
CA LEU A 54 5.39 -5.76 -15.57
C LEU A 54 5.80 -7.14 -16.10
N PRO A 55 6.55 -7.91 -15.30
CA PRO A 55 6.79 -9.31 -15.62
C PRO A 55 5.48 -10.08 -15.85
N PRO A 56 5.47 -11.08 -16.76
CA PRO A 56 4.29 -11.90 -16.98
C PRO A 56 3.75 -12.52 -15.69
N GLY A 57 2.47 -12.28 -15.39
CA GLY A 57 1.80 -12.78 -14.20
C GLY A 57 2.08 -11.99 -12.91
N ALA A 58 2.87 -10.91 -12.95
CA ALA A 58 3.04 -10.03 -11.82
C ALA A 58 1.76 -9.20 -11.58
N PRO A 59 1.19 -9.22 -10.35
CA PRO A 59 0.02 -8.42 -10.04
C PRO A 59 0.41 -6.95 -9.80
N GLU A 60 -0.46 -6.02 -10.15
CA GLU A 60 -0.25 -4.58 -9.96
C GLU A 60 0.06 -4.20 -8.50
N SER A 61 -0.43 -4.98 -7.53
CA SER A 61 -0.16 -4.79 -6.10
C SER A 61 1.30 -4.97 -5.69
N THR A 62 2.15 -5.53 -6.56
CA THR A 62 3.60 -5.67 -6.32
C THR A 62 4.39 -4.43 -6.74
N VAL A 63 3.72 -3.43 -7.28
CA VAL A 63 4.32 -2.17 -7.71
C VAL A 63 4.15 -1.12 -6.62
N PHE A 64 5.21 -0.37 -6.38
CA PHE A 64 5.19 0.78 -5.47
C PHE A 64 6.06 1.90 -6.04
N ARG A 65 5.86 3.10 -5.51
CA ARG A 65 6.61 4.28 -5.92
C ARG A 65 7.79 4.50 -4.97
N SER A 66 8.98 4.67 -5.51
CA SER A 66 10.16 5.13 -4.75
C SER A 66 9.99 6.60 -4.34
N GLY A 67 10.74 7.03 -3.33
CA GLY A 67 10.84 8.45 -2.96
C GLY A 67 11.35 9.35 -4.10
N ASP A 68 12.01 8.78 -5.10
CA ASP A 68 12.49 9.48 -6.30
C ASP A 68 11.39 9.67 -7.37
N GLY A 69 10.16 9.20 -7.12
CA GLY A 69 9.04 9.30 -8.05
C GLY A 69 9.03 8.24 -9.17
N CYS A 70 9.90 7.24 -9.09
CA CYS A 70 9.97 6.14 -10.05
C CYS A 70 9.27 4.87 -9.54
N TYR A 71 8.73 4.08 -10.47
CA TYR A 71 8.02 2.86 -10.15
C TYR A 71 9.00 1.69 -9.93
N LEU A 72 8.83 0.99 -8.82
CA LEU A 72 9.57 -0.21 -8.45
C LEU A 72 8.62 -1.40 -8.37
N PHE A 73 9.10 -2.56 -8.78
CA PHE A 73 8.44 -3.86 -8.62
C PHE A 73 9.16 -4.65 -7.53
N SER A 74 8.41 -5.21 -6.58
CA SER A 74 8.94 -6.15 -5.60
C SER A 74 7.91 -7.21 -5.22
N VAL A 75 8.40 -8.44 -5.04
CA VAL A 75 7.63 -9.57 -4.50
C VAL A 75 7.93 -9.79 -3.01
N GLU A 76 8.74 -8.93 -2.41
CA GLU A 76 9.15 -9.02 -1.02
C GLU A 76 8.08 -8.42 -0.10
N VAL A 77 7.85 -9.07 1.05
CA VAL A 77 6.89 -8.64 2.08
C VAL A 77 7.62 -7.99 3.28
N THR A 78 8.94 -7.84 3.20
CA THR A 78 9.81 -7.29 4.26
C THR A 78 9.95 -5.78 4.14
N GLU A 79 10.12 -5.07 5.27
CA GLU A 79 10.37 -3.62 5.31
C GLU A 79 11.81 -3.34 5.81
N PRO A 80 12.57 -2.42 5.19
CA PRO A 80 12.22 -1.61 4.02
C PRO A 80 12.08 -2.47 2.76
N ARG A 81 11.01 -2.22 1.97
CA ARG A 81 10.85 -2.92 0.69
C ARG A 81 11.93 -2.49 -0.29
N THR A 82 12.76 -3.43 -0.70
CA THR A 82 13.69 -3.23 -1.81
C THR A 82 13.04 -3.73 -3.09
N GLY A 83 13.19 -2.99 -4.19
CA GLY A 83 12.51 -3.30 -5.45
C GLY A 83 13.38 -3.06 -6.67
N TYR A 84 12.99 -3.67 -7.77
CA TYR A 84 13.62 -3.52 -9.08
C TYR A 84 12.93 -2.40 -9.85
N PRO A 85 13.69 -1.54 -10.58
CA PRO A 85 13.07 -0.51 -11.40
C PRO A 85 12.21 -1.12 -12.49
N VAL A 86 10.96 -0.67 -12.59
CA VAL A 86 10.11 -0.98 -13.74
C VAL A 86 10.64 -0.17 -14.93
N ARG A 87 10.90 -0.85 -16.04
CA ARG A 87 11.57 -0.26 -17.21
C ARG A 87 10.71 -0.33 -18.45
N ASP A 88 10.83 0.68 -19.31
CA ASP A 88 10.22 0.68 -20.63
C ASP A 88 10.96 -0.27 -21.60
N SER A 89 10.48 -0.36 -22.85
CA SER A 89 11.10 -1.17 -23.90
C SER A 89 12.50 -0.71 -24.32
N ALA A 90 12.87 0.53 -24.02
CA ALA A 90 14.21 1.08 -24.26
C ALA A 90 15.16 0.83 -23.07
N GLY A 91 14.65 0.27 -21.98
CA GLY A 91 15.39 -0.01 -20.76
C GLY A 91 15.48 1.18 -19.80
N ASN A 92 14.73 2.27 -20.01
CA ASN A 92 14.73 3.41 -19.08
C ASN A 92 13.75 3.16 -17.92
N PRO A 93 14.04 3.64 -16.70
CA PRO A 93 13.10 3.56 -15.59
C PRO A 93 11.84 4.39 -15.87
N ILE A 94 10.68 3.85 -15.51
CA ILE A 94 9.42 4.57 -15.65
C ILE A 94 9.18 5.38 -14.37
N CYS A 95 8.99 6.69 -14.51
CA CYS A 95 8.71 7.60 -13.40
C CYS A 95 7.40 8.37 -13.60
N ASP A 96 6.94 9.07 -12.56
CA ASP A 96 5.78 9.96 -12.67
C ASP A 96 6.02 11.12 -13.62
N GLY A 97 4.96 11.62 -14.24
CA GLY A 97 5.06 12.72 -15.20
C GLY A 97 5.58 12.31 -16.59
N ASP A 98 6.23 11.15 -16.72
CA ASP A 98 6.60 10.51 -17.99
C ASP A 98 5.37 9.90 -18.68
N VAL A 99 4.34 10.69 -18.96
CA VAL A 99 3.16 10.23 -19.70
C VAL A 99 3.48 10.26 -21.19
N PRO A 100 3.76 9.14 -21.87
CA PRO A 100 3.52 9.09 -23.31
C PRO A 100 2.02 9.34 -23.50
N PRO A 101 1.62 10.15 -24.49
CA PRO A 101 0.22 10.51 -24.69
C PRO A 101 -0.61 9.24 -24.69
N ALA A 102 -1.65 9.22 -23.86
CA ALA A 102 -2.60 8.13 -23.81
C ALA A 102 -2.92 7.74 -25.25
N VAL A 103 -2.69 6.48 -25.61
CA VAL A 103 -3.49 5.86 -26.65
C VAL A 103 -4.89 5.85 -26.08
N ALA A 104 -5.58 6.98 -26.24
CA ALA A 104 -7.00 7.10 -26.10
C ALA A 104 -7.54 5.87 -26.83
N SER A 105 -8.20 4.99 -26.08
CA SER A 105 -8.94 3.88 -26.64
C SER A 105 -9.75 4.48 -27.78
N ALA A 106 -9.29 4.27 -29.01
CA ALA A 106 -10.10 4.57 -30.16
C ALA A 106 -11.38 3.77 -29.92
N PRO A 107 -12.57 4.39 -30.00
CA PRO A 107 -13.79 3.60 -29.92
C PRO A 107 -13.65 2.50 -30.97
N GLU A 108 -13.69 1.23 -30.54
CA GLU A 108 -13.70 0.10 -31.46
C GLU A 108 -14.78 0.38 -32.48
N ALA A 109 -14.37 0.68 -33.72
CA ALA A 109 -15.30 0.83 -34.81
C ALA A 109 -16.05 -0.51 -34.91
N PRO A 110 -17.39 -0.52 -35.00
CA PRO A 110 -18.12 -1.75 -35.15
C PRO A 110 -17.59 -2.47 -36.39
N VAL A 111 -17.14 -3.70 -36.21
CA VAL A 111 -16.69 -4.57 -37.30
C VAL A 111 -17.91 -4.89 -38.16
N VAL A 112 -18.19 -4.04 -39.15
CA VAL A 112 -19.17 -4.34 -40.19
C VAL A 112 -18.56 -5.42 -41.06
N ALA A 113 -18.93 -6.67 -40.79
CA ALA A 113 -18.66 -7.76 -41.70
C ALA A 113 -19.30 -7.42 -43.07
N PRO A 114 -18.54 -7.44 -44.18
CA PRO A 114 -19.15 -7.36 -45.50
C PRO A 114 -19.98 -8.63 -45.73
N GLY A 115 -21.26 -8.41 -46.04
CA GLY A 115 -22.20 -9.48 -46.34
C GLY A 115 -21.77 -10.34 -47.52
N ALA A 116 -22.05 -11.63 -47.41
CA ALA A 116 -22.19 -12.52 -48.54
C ALA A 116 -23.65 -12.97 -48.60
N ASP A 117 -24.48 -12.08 -49.14
CA ASP A 117 -25.69 -12.42 -49.88
C ASP A 117 -25.27 -13.29 -51.07
N GLN A 118 -25.38 -14.61 -50.95
CA GLN A 118 -25.46 -15.56 -52.08
C GLN A 118 -26.06 -16.90 -51.59
N VAL A 119 -27.35 -16.93 -51.28
CA VAL A 119 -28.13 -18.18 -51.36
C VAL A 119 -28.80 -18.18 -52.73
N ALA A 120 -28.08 -18.77 -53.69
CA ALA A 120 -28.55 -19.03 -55.03
C ALA A 120 -29.76 -19.96 -55.01
N LEU A 121 -30.73 -19.65 -55.89
CA LEU A 121 -31.90 -20.46 -56.21
C LEU A 121 -31.55 -21.94 -56.42
N GLN A 122 -32.24 -22.83 -55.71
CA GLN A 122 -32.61 -24.18 -56.14
C GLN A 122 -34.01 -24.51 -55.64
#